data_AF-A0A4Q4W147-F1
#
_entry.id   AF-A0A4Q4W147-F1
#
_cell.length_a   1.000
_cell.length_b   1.000
_cell.length_c   1.000
_cell.angle_alpha   90.00
_cell.angle_beta   90.00
_cell.angle_gamma   90.00
#
_symmetry.space_group_name_H-M   'P 1'
#
loop_
_entity.id
_entity.type
_entity.pdbx_description
1 polymer ?
#
loop_
_entity_poly.entity_id
_entity_poly.type
_entity_poly.pdbx_seq_one_letter_code
_entity_poly.pdbx_strand_id
1 'polypeptide(L)'
;MAAATSPANPLEMVEYLLEKGADPNKPCESWAGLQETPLQFLITHYISSMDMYKHRVFRILELLMSSGADPNARGDPESYFPLHMALAGAHGNSDCPPEITWLLLEHGAVALIDKESRPGDDAWTDALSALIKKNVDTKGADMKFAQKLDLVLRHHPKALTDTAWSGPLDFILGRPSCRSKALLKVALRHGCDPNAPYRLADSDDADSTSPIRRLCKSMAHMASS
;
A
#
# COMPACT_ATOMS: atom_id res chain seq x y z
N MET A 1 -7.16 45.35 -26.80
CA MET A 1 -7.65 43.97 -26.63
C MET A 1 -6.76 43.30 -25.59
N ALA A 2 -7.27 43.12 -24.37
CA ALA A 2 -6.56 42.35 -23.35
C ALA A 2 -6.65 40.88 -23.75
N ALA A 3 -5.51 40.25 -24.01
CA ALA A 3 -5.45 38.81 -24.12
C ALA A 3 -5.91 38.25 -22.78
N ALA A 4 -7.07 37.60 -22.74
CA ALA A 4 -7.48 36.82 -21.61
C ALA A 4 -6.43 35.72 -21.43
N THR A 5 -5.52 35.92 -20.47
CA THR A 5 -4.57 34.89 -20.05
C THR A 5 -5.40 33.70 -19.60
N SER A 6 -5.36 32.62 -20.37
CA SER A 6 -5.88 31.32 -19.93
C SER A 6 -5.32 31.06 -18.53
N PRO A 7 -6.15 30.63 -17.56
CA PRO A 7 -5.64 30.34 -16.22
C PRO A 7 -4.48 29.34 -16.38
N ALA A 8 -3.32 29.69 -15.83
CA ALA A 8 -2.12 28.87 -15.95
C ALA A 8 -2.42 27.45 -15.47
N ASN A 9 -2.03 26.46 -16.27
CA ASN A 9 -2.21 25.07 -15.93
C ASN A 9 -1.35 24.74 -14.69
N PRO A 10 -1.90 24.19 -13.59
CA PRO A 10 -1.10 23.87 -12.41
C PRO A 10 0.11 22.97 -12.71
N LEU A 11 0.02 22.13 -13.75
CA LEU A 11 1.15 21.32 -14.20
C LEU A 11 2.31 22.19 -14.69
N GLU A 12 2.04 23.18 -15.55
CA GLU A 12 3.05 24.11 -16.09
C GLU A 12 3.68 24.96 -14.96
N MET A 13 2.88 25.34 -13.96
CA MET A 13 3.38 26.06 -12.79
C MET A 13 4.34 25.21 -11.96
N VAL A 14 4.01 23.94 -11.72
CA VAL A 14 4.89 23.02 -10.99
C VAL A 14 6.17 22.77 -11.78
N GLU A 15 6.06 22.51 -13.07
CA GLU A 15 7.21 22.31 -13.97
C GLU A 15 8.15 23.52 -13.92
N TYR A 16 7.61 24.73 -14.09
CA TYR A 16 8.40 25.96 -14.01
C TYR A 16 9.08 26.14 -12.64
N LEU A 17 8.42 25.81 -11.53
CA LEU A 17 9.04 25.91 -10.20
C LEU A 17 10.20 24.93 -10.04
N LEU A 18 10.05 23.70 -10.51
CA LEU A 18 11.11 22.68 -10.49
C LEU A 18 12.29 23.11 -11.38
N GLU A 19 12.03 23.67 -12.56
CA GLU A 19 13.06 24.26 -13.43
C GLU A 19 13.83 25.41 -12.77
N LYS A 20 13.19 26.16 -11.86
CA LYS A 20 13.83 27.21 -11.06
C LYS A 20 14.52 26.70 -9.79
N GLY A 21 14.60 25.38 -9.60
CA GLY A 21 15.31 24.75 -8.49
C GLY A 21 14.47 24.63 -7.22
N ALA A 22 13.14 24.62 -7.31
CA ALA A 22 12.31 24.21 -6.19
C ALA A 22 12.65 22.76 -5.80
N ASP A 23 12.90 22.53 -4.50
CA ASP A 23 13.22 21.20 -3.98
C ASP A 23 11.93 20.35 -3.87
N PRO A 24 11.79 19.25 -4.63
CA PRO A 24 10.59 18.43 -4.63
C PRO A 24 10.42 17.58 -3.36
N ASN A 25 11.40 17.59 -2.45
CA ASN A 25 11.37 16.86 -1.19
C ASN A 25 11.13 17.75 0.04
N LYS A 26 11.15 19.08 -0.15
CA LYS A 26 11.02 20.01 0.98
C LYS A 26 9.63 19.93 1.59
N PRO A 27 9.50 19.52 2.86
CA PRO A 27 8.18 19.33 3.45
C PRO A 27 7.48 20.65 3.72
N CYS A 28 6.15 20.58 3.74
CA CYS A 28 5.28 21.65 4.21
C CYS A 28 4.29 21.14 5.26
N GLU A 29 3.74 22.05 6.04
CA GLU A 29 2.72 21.72 7.03
C GLU A 29 1.41 21.35 6.32
N SER A 30 0.90 20.15 6.61
CA SER A 30 -0.40 19.70 6.16
C SER A 30 -1.51 20.26 7.06
N TRP A 31 -2.76 20.12 6.61
CA TRP A 31 -3.93 20.54 7.39
C TRP A 31 -4.06 19.80 8.74
N ALA A 32 -3.38 18.67 8.91
CA ALA A 32 -3.34 17.89 10.15
C ALA A 32 -2.21 18.32 11.10
N GLY A 33 -1.46 19.38 10.77
CA GLY A 33 -0.31 19.85 11.55
C GLY A 33 0.93 18.94 11.44
N LEU A 34 0.94 18.01 10.48
CA LEU A 34 2.09 17.15 10.19
C LEU A 34 2.93 17.76 9.07
N GLN A 35 4.25 17.56 9.12
CA GLN A 35 5.10 17.87 7.97
C GLN A 35 4.99 16.76 6.93
N GLU A 36 4.59 17.12 5.71
CA GLU A 36 4.46 16.22 4.56
C GLU A 36 5.36 16.68 3.42
N THR A 37 6.06 15.74 2.76
CA THR A 37 6.71 16.04 1.48
C THR A 37 5.64 16.36 0.42
N PRO A 38 6.00 17.08 -0.67
CA PRO A 38 5.07 17.32 -1.78
C PRO A 38 4.44 16.03 -2.32
N LEU A 39 5.21 14.93 -2.31
CA LEU A 39 4.72 13.61 -2.71
C LEU A 39 3.67 13.05 -1.74
N GLN A 40 3.92 13.08 -0.42
CA GLN A 40 2.95 12.67 0.59
C GLN A 40 1.67 13.50 0.53
N PHE A 41 1.81 14.83 0.42
CA PHE A 41 0.69 15.76 0.33
C PHE A 41 -0.22 15.42 -0.86
N LEU A 42 0.35 15.20 -2.04
CA LEU A 42 -0.43 14.82 -3.21
C LEU A 42 -1.09 13.45 -3.06
N ILE A 43 -0.47 12.47 -2.41
CA ILE A 43 -1.10 11.17 -2.14
C ILE A 43 -2.27 11.33 -1.17
N THR A 44 -2.11 12.08 -0.07
CA THR A 44 -3.19 12.39 0.89
C THR A 44 -4.36 13.07 0.17
N HIS A 45 -4.07 14.11 -0.62
CA HIS A 45 -5.10 14.95 -1.24
C HIS A 45 -5.66 14.38 -2.54
N TYR A 46 -4.97 13.47 -3.24
CA TYR A 46 -5.53 12.70 -4.37
C TYR A 46 -6.84 12.05 -3.96
N ILE A 47 -6.87 11.51 -2.74
CA ILE A 47 -7.96 10.67 -2.29
C ILE A 47 -9.19 11.49 -1.91
N SER A 48 -8.98 12.73 -1.47
CA SER A 48 -10.06 13.70 -1.21
C SER A 48 -10.47 14.50 -2.45
N SER A 49 -9.80 14.30 -3.59
CA SER A 49 -10.02 15.08 -4.81
C SER A 49 -11.24 14.59 -5.61
N MET A 50 -11.95 15.53 -6.25
CA MET A 50 -13.00 15.19 -7.23
C MET A 50 -12.39 14.42 -8.40
N ASP A 51 -13.13 13.47 -8.97
CA ASP A 51 -12.62 12.58 -10.03
C ASP A 51 -11.98 13.32 -11.21
N MET A 52 -12.51 14.48 -11.58
CA MET A 52 -11.98 15.29 -12.70
C MET A 52 -10.54 15.78 -12.49
N TYR A 53 -10.06 15.85 -11.25
CA TYR A 53 -8.72 16.33 -10.92
C TYR A 53 -7.70 15.21 -10.69
N LYS A 54 -8.15 13.95 -10.59
CA LYS A 54 -7.27 12.79 -10.34
C LYS A 54 -6.20 12.62 -11.42
N HIS A 55 -6.57 12.79 -12.69
CA HIS A 55 -5.60 12.76 -13.79
C HIS A 55 -4.51 13.83 -13.65
N ARG A 56 -4.88 15.03 -13.19
CA ARG A 56 -3.91 16.11 -12.96
C ARG A 56 -2.98 15.77 -11.81
N VAL A 57 -3.51 15.29 -10.69
CA VAL A 57 -2.68 14.89 -9.54
C VAL A 57 -1.70 13.78 -9.92
N PHE A 58 -2.15 12.79 -10.70
CA PHE A 58 -1.29 11.73 -11.22
C PHE A 58 -0.13 12.29 -12.07
N ARG A 59 -0.40 13.22 -13.00
CA ARG A 59 0.65 13.87 -13.79
C ARG A 59 1.64 14.68 -12.96
N ILE A 60 1.16 15.35 -11.91
CA ILE A 60 2.03 16.10 -11.01
C ILE A 60 2.91 15.15 -10.18
N LEU A 61 2.37 14.01 -9.73
CA LEU A 61 3.14 12.97 -9.04
C LEU A 61 4.25 12.40 -9.95
N GLU A 62 3.92 12.07 -11.20
CA GLU A 62 4.91 11.63 -12.20
C GLU A 62 6.00 12.69 -12.40
N LEU A 63 5.62 13.96 -12.54
CA LEU A 63 6.54 15.08 -12.73
C LEU A 63 7.48 15.26 -11.54
N LEU A 64 6.95 15.21 -10.30
CA LEU A 64 7.75 15.35 -9.09
C LEU A 64 8.78 14.21 -8.96
N MET A 65 8.37 12.95 -9.17
CA MET A 65 9.29 11.82 -9.11
C MET A 65 10.35 11.89 -10.21
N SER A 66 9.95 12.26 -11.44
CA SER A 66 10.89 12.49 -12.56
C SER A 66 11.88 13.62 -12.28
N SER A 67 11.52 14.54 -11.38
CA SER A 67 12.36 15.67 -10.96
C SER A 67 13.13 15.42 -9.67
N GLY A 68 13.15 14.17 -9.17
CA GLY A 68 13.95 13.76 -8.00
C GLY A 68 13.21 13.78 -6.66
N ALA A 69 11.87 13.79 -6.65
CA ALA A 69 11.12 13.47 -5.43
C ALA A 69 11.43 12.04 -5.00
N ASP A 70 11.86 11.86 -3.76
CA ASP A 70 12.20 10.56 -3.17
C ASP A 70 10.92 9.87 -2.68
N PRO A 71 10.55 8.70 -3.24
CA PRO A 71 9.36 7.97 -2.80
C PRO A 71 9.52 7.29 -1.44
N ASN A 72 10.71 7.37 -0.83
CA ASN A 72 11.03 6.90 0.51
C ASN A 72 11.16 8.05 1.52
N ALA A 73 10.94 9.29 1.11
CA ALA A 73 10.98 10.43 2.02
C ALA A 73 9.65 10.60 2.76
N ARG A 74 9.76 11.06 4.02
CA ARG A 74 8.65 11.49 4.84
C ARG A 74 8.99 12.82 5.51
N GLY A 75 8.02 13.72 5.59
CA GLY A 75 8.23 15.07 6.10
C GLY A 75 8.44 15.13 7.62
N ASP A 76 7.99 14.11 8.36
CA ASP A 76 8.02 14.04 9.82
C ASP A 76 8.22 12.58 10.27
N PRO A 77 8.92 12.30 11.39
CA PRO A 77 8.88 11.01 12.08
C PRO A 77 7.47 10.43 12.35
N GLU A 78 6.45 11.27 12.53
CA GLU A 78 5.07 10.85 12.76
C GLU A 78 4.28 10.63 11.46
N SER A 79 4.81 11.04 10.30
CA SER A 79 4.16 10.78 9.02
C SER A 79 4.51 9.40 8.45
N TYR A 80 3.57 8.87 7.66
CA TYR A 80 3.73 7.57 7.00
C TYR A 80 4.53 7.70 5.71
N PHE A 81 5.31 6.68 5.37
CA PHE A 81 5.98 6.64 4.07
C PHE A 81 4.97 6.58 2.92
N PRO A 82 5.30 7.14 1.74
CA PRO A 82 4.41 7.14 0.58
C PRO A 82 3.83 5.77 0.22
N LEU A 83 4.65 4.70 0.25
CA LEU A 83 4.19 3.33 -0.03
C LEU A 83 3.17 2.84 1.02
N HIS A 84 3.40 3.13 2.29
CA HIS A 84 2.44 2.83 3.36
C HIS A 84 1.10 3.53 3.12
N MET A 85 1.13 4.83 2.80
CA MET A 85 -0.07 5.62 2.53
C MET A 85 -0.86 5.08 1.33
N ALA A 86 -0.16 4.64 0.27
CA ALA A 86 -0.81 4.06 -0.91
C ALA A 86 -1.54 2.73 -0.58
N LEU A 87 -1.00 1.92 0.34
CA LEU A 87 -1.59 0.64 0.76
C LEU A 87 -2.71 0.82 1.79
N ALA A 88 -2.46 1.58 2.85
CA ALA A 88 -3.37 1.75 3.99
C ALA A 88 -4.43 2.84 3.79
N GLY A 89 -4.17 3.77 2.86
CA GLY A 89 -4.81 5.08 2.79
C GLY A 89 -4.17 6.08 3.77
N ALA A 90 -4.30 7.36 3.48
CA ALA A 90 -4.07 8.45 4.44
C ALA A 90 -5.24 8.53 5.44
N HIS A 91 -4.94 8.75 6.72
CA HIS A 91 -5.92 8.93 7.81
C HIS A 91 -7.00 7.84 7.93
N GLY A 92 -6.67 6.59 7.54
CA GLY A 92 -7.45 5.41 7.91
C GLY A 92 -8.71 5.09 7.08
N ASN A 93 -9.08 5.87 6.06
CA ASN A 93 -10.28 5.55 5.28
C ASN A 93 -10.29 5.97 3.81
N SER A 94 -9.12 6.03 3.16
CA SER A 94 -9.01 6.69 1.87
C SER A 94 -8.53 5.69 0.79
N ASP A 95 -9.28 5.59 -0.30
CA ASP A 95 -9.09 4.64 -1.41
C ASP A 95 -8.10 5.18 -2.47
N CYS A 96 -6.80 5.05 -2.19
CA CYS A 96 -5.76 5.32 -3.18
C CYS A 96 -5.84 4.25 -4.30
N PRO A 97 -5.72 4.57 -5.59
CA PRO A 97 -5.84 3.57 -6.65
C PRO A 97 -4.51 2.83 -6.85
N PRO A 98 -4.52 1.58 -7.39
CA PRO A 98 -3.30 0.80 -7.59
C PRO A 98 -2.21 1.50 -8.42
N GLU A 99 -2.59 2.40 -9.32
CA GLU A 99 -1.70 3.16 -10.19
C GLU A 99 -0.71 4.03 -9.41
N ILE A 100 -1.11 4.56 -8.25
CA ILE A 100 -0.20 5.32 -7.37
C ILE A 100 0.81 4.38 -6.72
N THR A 101 0.37 3.18 -6.31
CA THR A 101 1.27 2.15 -5.76
C THR A 101 2.28 1.72 -6.82
N TRP A 102 1.80 1.48 -8.05
CA TRP A 102 2.66 1.16 -9.19
C TRP A 102 3.70 2.27 -9.42
N LEU A 103 3.27 3.53 -9.52
CA LEU A 103 4.17 4.65 -9.79
C LEU A 103 5.26 4.81 -8.73
N LEU A 104 4.91 4.65 -7.44
CA LEU A 104 5.88 4.67 -6.34
C LEU A 104 6.90 3.53 -6.45
N LEU A 105 6.43 2.31 -6.75
CA LEU A 105 7.29 1.14 -6.87
C LEU A 105 8.25 1.24 -8.06
N GLU A 106 7.80 1.76 -9.20
CA GLU A 106 8.65 2.01 -10.38
C GLU A 106 9.78 3.00 -10.09
N HIS A 107 9.56 3.94 -9.16
CA HIS A 107 10.58 4.90 -8.71
C HIS A 107 11.38 4.42 -7.48
N GLY A 108 11.28 3.14 -7.11
CA GLY A 108 12.13 2.54 -6.08
C GLY A 108 11.61 2.69 -4.66
N ALA A 109 10.29 2.82 -4.45
CA ALA A 109 9.71 2.79 -3.12
C ALA A 109 9.93 1.44 -2.43
N VAL A 110 10.58 1.48 -1.27
CA VAL A 110 10.87 0.31 -0.40
C VAL A 110 10.49 0.56 1.07
N ALA A 111 10.49 1.82 1.52
CA ALA A 111 10.18 2.17 2.90
C ALA A 111 8.69 1.99 3.20
N LEU A 112 8.37 1.08 4.13
CA LEU A 112 7.00 0.75 4.52
C LEU A 112 6.71 1.09 5.99
N ILE A 113 7.70 0.92 6.87
CA ILE A 113 7.57 1.10 8.32
C ILE A 113 8.59 2.10 8.86
N ASP A 114 9.85 1.94 8.47
CA ASP A 114 10.97 2.82 8.80
C ASP A 114 11.94 2.93 7.60
N LYS A 115 13.08 3.61 7.78
CA LYS A 115 14.05 3.86 6.70
C LYS A 115 15.05 2.71 6.54
N GLU A 116 15.13 1.80 7.49
CA GLU A 116 16.16 0.78 7.62
C GLU A 116 15.66 -0.58 7.13
N SER A 117 14.43 -0.93 7.48
CA SER A 117 13.70 -2.12 7.11
C SER A 117 13.54 -2.21 5.59
N ARG A 118 13.80 -3.39 5.04
CA ARG A 118 13.71 -3.70 3.62
C ARG A 118 12.77 -4.87 3.38
N PRO A 119 12.23 -5.01 2.15
CA PRO A 119 11.39 -6.15 1.84
C PRO A 119 12.12 -7.48 2.06
N GLY A 120 11.54 -8.31 2.93
CA GLY A 120 12.08 -9.60 3.35
C GLY A 120 12.68 -9.61 4.76
N ASP A 121 12.84 -8.45 5.39
CA ASP A 121 13.13 -8.37 6.82
C ASP A 121 11.84 -8.63 7.63
N ASP A 122 11.97 -9.27 8.79
CA ASP A 122 10.83 -9.65 9.64
C ASP A 122 9.93 -8.44 9.96
N ALA A 123 10.52 -7.29 10.32
CA ALA A 123 9.77 -6.06 10.62
C ALA A 123 8.96 -5.54 9.42
N TRP A 124 9.52 -5.65 8.21
CA TRP A 124 8.83 -5.25 6.98
C TRP A 124 7.71 -6.23 6.65
N THR A 125 7.98 -7.53 6.75
CA THR A 125 7.01 -8.61 6.55
C THR A 125 5.84 -8.51 7.53
N ASP A 126 6.11 -8.25 8.80
CA ASP A 126 5.11 -8.04 9.84
C ASP A 126 4.26 -6.80 9.55
N ALA A 127 4.88 -5.71 9.09
CA ALA A 127 4.15 -4.51 8.68
C ALA A 127 3.20 -4.80 7.50
N LEU A 128 3.66 -5.52 6.47
CA LEU A 128 2.80 -5.90 5.34
C LEU A 128 1.67 -6.85 5.78
N SER A 129 1.97 -7.81 6.65
CA SER A 129 0.98 -8.74 7.23
C SER A 129 -0.10 -7.98 8.02
N ALA A 130 0.29 -6.99 8.82
CA ALA A 130 -0.63 -6.12 9.55
C ALA A 130 -1.53 -5.31 8.61
N LEU A 131 -1.02 -4.83 7.47
CA LEU A 131 -1.81 -4.15 6.46
C LEU A 131 -2.84 -5.08 5.80
N ILE A 132 -2.45 -6.33 5.49
CA ILE A 132 -3.37 -7.36 4.97
C ILE A 132 -4.49 -7.61 5.98
N LYS A 133 -4.13 -7.84 7.25
CA LYS A 133 -5.11 -8.05 8.33
C LYS A 133 -6.09 -6.89 8.44
N LYS A 134 -5.58 -5.66 8.55
CA LYS A 134 -6.40 -4.44 8.63
C LYS A 134 -7.34 -4.33 7.44
N ASN A 135 -6.89 -4.63 6.23
CA ASN A 135 -7.73 -4.59 5.05
C ASN A 135 -8.85 -5.64 5.08
N VAL A 136 -8.52 -6.86 5.50
CA VAL A 136 -9.52 -7.94 5.69
C VAL A 136 -10.57 -7.54 6.73
N ASP A 137 -10.13 -7.03 7.89
CA ASP A 137 -11.01 -6.71 9.01
C ASP A 137 -11.92 -5.50 8.72
N THR A 138 -11.37 -4.44 8.11
CA THR A 138 -12.09 -3.16 7.93
C THR A 138 -12.80 -3.04 6.59
N LYS A 139 -12.28 -3.66 5.52
CA LYS A 139 -12.79 -3.52 4.15
C LYS A 139 -13.24 -4.84 3.52
N GLY A 140 -13.13 -5.95 4.25
CA GLY A 140 -13.55 -7.27 3.79
C GLY A 140 -12.75 -7.75 2.59
N ALA A 141 -11.42 -7.56 2.59
CA ALA A 141 -10.50 -7.94 1.52
C ALA A 141 -10.73 -7.17 0.20
N ASP A 142 -10.61 -5.84 0.25
CA ASP A 142 -10.83 -4.97 -0.89
C ASP A 142 -10.05 -5.41 -2.15
N MET A 143 -10.72 -5.39 -3.31
CA MET A 143 -10.16 -5.84 -4.58
C MET A 143 -8.99 -4.96 -5.03
N LYS A 144 -9.06 -3.65 -4.76
CA LYS A 144 -7.95 -2.74 -5.09
C LYS A 144 -6.75 -3.02 -4.22
N PHE A 145 -6.94 -3.33 -2.94
CA PHE A 145 -5.84 -3.76 -2.07
C PHE A 145 -5.18 -5.05 -2.59
N ALA A 146 -5.93 -6.03 -3.09
CA ALA A 146 -5.34 -7.22 -3.72
C ALA A 146 -4.48 -6.87 -4.95
N GLN A 147 -4.91 -5.91 -5.78
CA GLN A 147 -4.12 -5.41 -6.91
C GLN A 147 -2.84 -4.71 -6.45
N LYS A 148 -2.91 -3.87 -5.42
CA LYS A 148 -1.73 -3.21 -4.83
C LYS A 148 -0.75 -4.22 -4.23
N LEU A 149 -1.26 -5.22 -3.51
CA LEU A 149 -0.44 -6.28 -2.94
C LEU A 149 0.28 -7.07 -4.04
N ASP A 150 -0.41 -7.39 -5.13
CA ASP A 150 0.21 -8.03 -6.30
C ASP A 150 1.34 -7.17 -6.90
N LEU A 151 1.17 -5.86 -7.00
CA LEU A 151 2.21 -4.93 -7.46
C LEU A 151 3.42 -4.92 -6.52
N VAL A 152 3.18 -4.80 -5.21
CA VAL A 152 4.24 -4.81 -4.19
C VAL A 152 5.05 -6.10 -4.29
N LEU A 153 4.41 -7.26 -4.36
CA LEU A 153 5.09 -8.55 -4.39
C LEU A 153 5.80 -8.83 -5.72
N ARG A 154 5.36 -8.23 -6.83
CA ARG A 154 6.11 -8.26 -8.10
C ARG A 154 7.43 -7.50 -8.02
N HIS A 155 7.43 -6.32 -7.38
CA HIS A 155 8.64 -5.50 -7.25
C HIS A 155 9.54 -6.00 -6.13
N HIS A 156 8.93 -6.55 -5.08
CA HIS A 156 9.59 -7.00 -3.87
C HIS A 156 9.28 -8.47 -3.59
N PRO A 157 9.75 -9.42 -4.42
CA PRO A 157 9.38 -10.84 -4.31
C PRO A 157 9.84 -11.51 -3.01
N LYS A 158 10.78 -10.90 -2.28
CA LYS A 158 11.25 -11.38 -0.98
C LYS A 158 10.40 -10.91 0.20
N ALA A 159 9.45 -10.00 -0.03
CA ALA A 159 8.57 -9.43 0.99
C ALA A 159 7.76 -10.47 1.77
N LEU A 160 7.29 -11.51 1.08
CA LEU A 160 6.58 -12.65 1.66
C LEU A 160 7.13 -13.93 1.04
N THR A 161 7.87 -14.70 1.83
CA THR A 161 8.31 -16.06 1.47
C THR A 161 7.25 -17.09 1.85
N ASP A 162 7.43 -18.34 1.41
CA ASP A 162 6.49 -19.45 1.62
C ASP A 162 6.08 -19.60 3.11
N THR A 163 7.02 -19.38 4.04
CA THR A 163 6.77 -19.45 5.49
C THR A 163 6.08 -18.19 6.02
N ALA A 164 6.33 -17.03 5.42
CA ALA A 164 5.78 -15.73 5.84
C ALA A 164 4.29 -15.57 5.51
N TRP A 165 3.75 -16.34 4.56
CA TRP A 165 2.32 -16.34 4.22
C TRP A 165 1.42 -16.90 5.32
N SER A 166 1.97 -17.63 6.28
CA SER A 166 1.21 -18.33 7.31
C SER A 166 0.26 -17.42 8.10
N GLY A 167 0.75 -16.29 8.62
CA GLY A 167 -0.05 -15.29 9.33
C GLY A 167 -1.10 -14.62 8.42
N PRO A 168 -0.72 -14.02 7.28
CA PRO A 168 -1.66 -13.47 6.31
C PRO A 168 -2.80 -14.43 5.91
N LEU A 169 -2.51 -15.72 5.75
CA LEU A 169 -3.51 -16.73 5.40
C LEU A 169 -4.55 -16.96 6.49
N ASP A 170 -4.21 -16.82 7.77
CA ASP A 170 -5.18 -16.95 8.86
C ASP A 170 -6.29 -15.91 8.71
N PHE A 171 -5.92 -14.67 8.37
CA PHE A 171 -6.88 -13.59 8.16
C PHE A 171 -7.67 -13.80 6.85
N ILE A 172 -6.99 -14.13 5.75
CA ILE A 172 -7.62 -14.32 4.42
C ILE A 172 -8.64 -15.46 4.43
N LEU A 173 -8.29 -16.60 5.03
CA LEU A 173 -9.12 -17.80 5.04
C LEU A 173 -10.14 -17.81 6.18
N GLY A 174 -9.92 -17.02 7.22
CA GLY A 174 -10.85 -16.90 8.34
C GLY A 174 -12.22 -16.34 7.95
N ARG A 175 -12.33 -15.61 6.83
CA ARG A 175 -13.58 -15.04 6.29
C ARG A 175 -13.68 -15.25 4.77
N PRO A 176 -14.06 -16.45 4.30
CA PRO A 176 -14.10 -16.75 2.88
C PRO A 176 -15.18 -15.96 2.14
N SER A 177 -14.78 -15.30 1.05
CA SER A 177 -15.63 -14.48 0.18
C SER A 177 -15.02 -14.35 -1.21
N CYS A 178 -15.74 -13.79 -2.18
CA CYS A 178 -15.19 -13.47 -3.50
C CYS A 178 -13.99 -12.51 -3.43
N ARG A 179 -13.96 -11.68 -2.39
CA ARG A 179 -12.93 -10.69 -2.08
C ARG A 179 -11.68 -11.34 -1.47
N SER A 180 -11.82 -12.16 -0.43
CA SER A 180 -10.67 -12.90 0.12
C SER A 180 -10.10 -13.93 -0.85
N LYS A 181 -10.92 -14.46 -1.79
CA LYS A 181 -10.41 -15.24 -2.93
C LYS A 181 -9.42 -14.46 -3.81
N ALA A 182 -9.57 -13.14 -3.95
CA ALA A 182 -8.62 -12.33 -4.71
C ALA A 182 -7.26 -12.26 -4.02
N LEU A 183 -7.24 -12.07 -2.69
CA LEU A 183 -6.00 -12.11 -1.90
C LEU A 183 -5.37 -13.50 -1.91
N LEU A 184 -6.17 -14.56 -1.82
CA LEU A 184 -5.67 -15.93 -1.93
C LEU A 184 -5.00 -16.19 -3.29
N LYS A 185 -5.55 -15.66 -4.40
CA LYS A 185 -4.92 -15.75 -5.72
C LYS A 185 -3.56 -15.06 -5.75
N VAL A 186 -3.43 -13.91 -5.09
CA VAL A 186 -2.15 -13.20 -4.97
C VAL A 186 -1.16 -14.03 -4.15
N ALA A 187 -1.58 -14.56 -3.01
CA ALA A 187 -0.75 -15.43 -2.18
C ALA A 187 -0.19 -16.61 -2.97
N LEU A 188 -1.06 -17.38 -3.64
CA LEU A 188 -0.67 -18.55 -4.43
C LEU A 188 0.24 -18.20 -5.61
N ARG A 189 0.09 -17.01 -6.20
CA ARG A 189 0.97 -16.53 -7.28
C ARG A 189 2.38 -16.23 -6.78
N HIS A 190 2.52 -15.80 -5.53
CA HIS A 190 3.76 -15.32 -4.93
C HIS A 190 4.28 -16.26 -3.84
N GLY A 191 4.31 -17.56 -4.12
CA GLY A 191 5.04 -18.55 -3.31
C GLY A 191 4.25 -19.21 -2.17
N CYS A 192 3.01 -18.83 -1.90
CA CYS A 192 2.20 -19.55 -0.92
C CYS A 192 1.95 -21.00 -1.38
N ASP A 193 2.53 -21.99 -0.70
CA ASP A 193 2.21 -23.40 -0.92
C ASP A 193 0.87 -23.75 -0.24
N PRO A 194 -0.17 -24.16 -1.01
CA PRO A 194 -1.48 -24.53 -0.46
C PRO A 194 -1.46 -25.79 0.40
N ASN A 195 -0.35 -26.53 0.42
CA ASN A 195 -0.16 -27.74 1.20
C ASN A 195 0.77 -27.54 2.40
N ALA A 196 1.42 -26.38 2.51
CA ALA A 196 2.42 -26.15 3.55
C ALA A 196 1.83 -26.33 4.96
N PRO A 197 2.41 -27.21 5.79
CA PRO A 197 1.99 -27.35 7.17
C PRO A 197 2.44 -26.15 8.00
N TYR A 198 1.54 -25.60 8.81
CA TYR A 198 1.83 -24.50 9.72
C TYR A 198 2.07 -24.97 11.15
N ARG A 199 2.97 -24.28 11.86
CA ARG A 199 3.04 -24.33 13.32
C ARG A 199 2.62 -22.98 13.86
N LEU A 200 1.53 -22.93 14.63
CA LEU A 200 1.29 -21.80 15.51
C LEU A 200 2.49 -21.69 16.46
N ALA A 201 3.04 -20.48 16.61
CA ALA A 201 4.11 -20.24 17.56
C ALA A 201 3.69 -20.54 19.02
N ASP A 202 2.37 -20.50 19.31
CA ASP A 202 1.82 -20.55 20.67
C ASP A 202 0.74 -21.63 20.91
N SER A 203 0.58 -22.64 20.03
CA SER A 203 -0.32 -23.76 20.32
C SER A 203 0.44 -25.07 20.53
N ASP A 204 0.30 -25.65 21.73
CA ASP A 204 0.72 -27.03 22.04
C ASP A 204 -0.01 -28.09 21.19
N ASP A 205 -1.02 -27.69 20.40
CA ASP A 205 -1.65 -28.53 19.40
C ASP A 205 -0.69 -28.78 18.22
N ALA A 206 -0.15 -29.99 18.18
CA ALA A 206 0.64 -30.55 17.07
C ALA A 206 -0.15 -30.70 15.74
N ASP A 207 -1.31 -30.07 15.60
CA ASP A 207 -2.17 -30.17 14.41
C ASP A 207 -1.71 -29.16 13.37
N SER A 208 -0.61 -29.47 12.68
CA SER A 208 -0.17 -28.68 11.54
C SER A 208 -1.26 -28.65 10.48
N THR A 209 -1.85 -27.49 10.23
CA THR A 209 -3.00 -27.36 9.33
C THR A 209 -2.62 -26.66 8.04
N SER A 210 -2.83 -27.37 6.92
CA SER A 210 -2.72 -26.80 5.59
C SER A 210 -3.78 -25.71 5.36
N PRO A 211 -3.54 -24.76 4.44
CA PRO A 211 -4.51 -23.74 4.05
C PRO A 211 -5.93 -24.27 3.80
N ILE A 212 -6.09 -25.39 3.09
CA ILE A 212 -7.41 -25.98 2.83
C ILE A 212 -8.10 -26.42 4.13
N ARG A 213 -7.35 -26.99 5.09
CA ARG A 213 -7.90 -27.44 6.37
C ARG A 213 -8.32 -26.25 7.23
N ARG A 214 -7.60 -25.12 7.18
CA ARG A 214 -8.00 -23.87 7.86
C ARG A 214 -9.31 -23.32 7.30
N LEU A 215 -9.43 -23.28 5.98
CA LEU A 215 -10.67 -22.88 5.32
C LEU A 215 -11.85 -23.76 5.77
N CYS A 216 -11.67 -25.09 5.79
CA CYS A 216 -12.70 -26.00 6.29
C CYS A 216 -13.06 -25.75 7.77
N LYS A 217 -12.08 -25.49 8.64
CA LYS A 217 -12.32 -25.14 10.06
C LYS A 217 -13.12 -23.83 10.19
N SER A 218 -12.76 -22.79 9.43
CA SER A 218 -13.49 -21.51 9.41
C SER A 218 -14.97 -21.69 8.98
N MET A 219 -15.21 -22.50 7.94
CA MET A 219 -16.57 -22.82 7.50
C MET A 219 -17.40 -23.53 8.58
N ALA A 220 -16.80 -24.47 9.32
CA ALA A 220 -17.47 -25.16 10.41
C ALA A 220 -17.88 -24.22 11.55
N HIS A 221 -17.00 -23.29 11.95
CA HIS A 221 -17.30 -22.29 12.99
C HIS A 221 -18.42 -21.32 12.60
N MET A 222 -18.48 -20.90 11.32
CA MET A 222 -19.57 -20.04 10.84
C MET A 222 -20.91 -20.75 10.79
N ALA A 223 -20.94 -22.08 10.59
CA ALA A 223 -22.18 -22.86 10.57
C ALA A 223 -22.74 -23.11 11.98
N SER A 224 -21.92 -22.98 13.02
CA SER A 224 -22.30 -23.17 14.43
C SER A 224 -22.65 -21.88 15.17
N SER A 225 -22.55 -20.72 14.51
CA SER A 225 -22.78 -19.37 15.08
C SER A 225 -24.09 -18.78 14.56
#